data_AF-A0A9D8QIR6-F1
#
_entry.id   AF-A0A9D8QIR6-F1
#
_cell.length_a   1.000
_cell.length_b   1.000
_cell.length_c   1.000
_cell.angle_alpha   90.00
_cell.angle_beta   90.00
_cell.angle_gamma   90.00
#
_symmetry.space_group_name_H-M   'P 1'
#
loop_
_entity.id
_entity.type
_entity.pdbx_description
1 polymer ?
#
loop_
_entity_poly.entity_id
_entity_poly.type
_entity_poly.pdbx_seq_one_letter_code
_entity_poly.pdbx_strand_id
1 'polypeptide(L)'
;MAKGDFVEVLVDAGGGTAREYQIGATRAGRRVEVKTSRSAVEVNELTRTGRVVRTARFMGPRVLAVVEHPVQEHEPTARERPALADRAG
;
A
#
# COMPACT_ATOMS: atom_id res chain seq x y z
N MET A 1 1.72 -1.99 6.15
CA MET A 1 1.48 -1.02 5.08
C MET A 1 1.07 0.33 5.68
N ALA A 2 1.83 1.38 5.41
CA ALA A 2 1.68 2.73 5.96
C ALA A 2 0.95 3.68 4.99
N LYS A 3 0.73 4.93 5.43
CA LYS A 3 0.22 5.99 4.55
C LYS A 3 1.25 6.25 3.45
N GLY A 4 0.81 6.12 2.20
CA GLY A 4 1.66 6.31 1.01
C GLY A 4 2.00 5.00 0.30
N ASP A 5 1.74 3.86 0.93
CA ASP A 5 1.92 2.56 0.29
C ASP A 5 0.95 2.39 -0.87
N PHE A 6 1.43 1.79 -1.94
CA PHE A 6 0.60 1.48 -3.09
C PHE A 6 0.98 0.18 -3.76
N VAL A 7 0.03 -0.33 -4.53
CA VAL A 7 0.19 -1.50 -5.38
C VAL A 7 0.07 -1.03 -6.81
N GLU A 8 1.04 -1.43 -7.62
CA GLU A 8 1.03 -1.27 -9.07
C GLU A 8 0.59 -2.59 -9.70
N VAL A 9 -0.37 -2.53 -10.61
CA VAL A 9 -0.90 -3.68 -11.34
C VAL A 9 -0.72 -3.46 -12.83
N LEU A 10 0.07 -4.32 -13.45
CA LEU A 10 0.26 -4.35 -14.90
C LEU A 10 -0.73 -5.34 -15.50
N VAL A 11 -1.49 -4.90 -16.50
CA VAL A 11 -2.56 -5.67 -17.13
C VAL A 11 -2.36 -5.70 -18.64
N ASP A 12 -2.48 -6.88 -19.25
CA ASP A 12 -2.58 -7.03 -20.70
C ASP A 12 -3.87 -6.39 -21.21
N ALA A 13 -3.70 -5.26 -21.90
CA ALA A 13 -4.78 -4.51 -22.53
C ALA A 13 -5.17 -5.04 -23.91
N GLY A 14 -4.51 -6.11 -24.38
CA GLY A 14 -4.65 -6.65 -25.72
C GLY A 14 -3.66 -6.03 -26.70
N GLY A 15 -3.48 -6.70 -27.85
CA GLY A 15 -2.62 -6.22 -28.94
C GLY A 15 -1.14 -6.11 -28.55
N GLY A 16 -0.68 -6.86 -27.54
CA GLY A 16 0.70 -6.79 -27.05
C GLY A 16 1.01 -5.57 -26.20
N THR A 17 -0.01 -4.86 -25.69
CA THR A 17 0.18 -3.65 -24.87
C THR A 17 -0.16 -3.91 -23.41
N ALA A 18 0.64 -3.35 -22.51
CA ALA A 18 0.37 -3.35 -21.08
C ALA A 18 -0.25 -2.01 -20.65
N ARG A 19 -1.14 -2.08 -19.66
CA ARG A 19 -1.66 -0.92 -18.92
C ARG A 19 -1.27 -1.03 -17.47
N GLU A 20 -0.81 0.08 -16.92
CA GLU A 20 -0.44 0.21 -15.52
C GLU A 20 -1.60 0.82 -14.71
N TYR A 21 -1.83 0.28 -13.52
CA TYR A 21 -2.81 0.78 -12.56
C TYR A 21 -2.18 0.91 -11.18
N GLN A 22 -2.28 2.10 -10.59
CA GLN A 22 -1.75 2.36 -9.25
C GLN A 22 -2.88 2.49 -8.22
N ILE A 23 -2.81 1.72 -7.14
CA ILE A 23 -3.80 1.71 -6.06
C ILE A 23 -3.09 1.88 -4.73
N GLY A 24 -3.19 3.08 -4.17
CA GLY A 24 -2.55 3.46 -2.91
C GLY A 24 -3.50 3.66 -1.73
N ALA A 25 -2.92 3.67 -0.53
CA ALA A 25 -3.55 4.15 0.69
C ALA A 25 -3.67 5.69 0.64
N THR A 26 -4.87 6.19 0.31
CA THR A 26 -5.08 7.62 -0.01
C THR A 26 -5.18 8.53 1.22
N ARG A 27 -5.35 7.95 2.41
CA ARG A 27 -5.49 8.70 3.68
C ARG A 27 -4.65 8.08 4.79
N ALA A 28 -4.32 8.90 5.79
CA ALA A 28 -3.61 8.46 6.98
C ALA A 28 -4.32 7.28 7.67
N GLY A 29 -3.56 6.27 8.07
CA GLY A 29 -4.07 5.08 8.74
C GLY A 29 -4.87 4.12 7.84
N ARG A 30 -4.91 4.36 6.52
CA ARG A 30 -5.38 3.36 5.56
C ARG A 30 -4.23 2.47 5.12
N ARG A 31 -4.59 1.27 4.67
CA ARG A 31 -3.65 0.29 4.11
C ARG A 31 -4.21 -0.26 2.80
N VAL A 32 -3.32 -0.80 1.98
CA VAL A 32 -3.69 -1.57 0.80
C VAL A 32 -3.54 -3.06 1.11
N GLU A 33 -4.46 -3.89 0.62
CA GLU A 33 -4.42 -5.35 0.70
C GLU A 33 -4.65 -5.94 -0.70
N VAL A 34 -3.81 -6.89 -1.10
CA VAL A 34 -3.97 -7.66 -2.33
C VAL A 34 -4.57 -9.02 -2.00
N LYS A 35 -5.63 -9.40 -2.73
CA LYS A 35 -6.22 -10.74 -2.69
C LYS A 35 -6.18 -11.34 -4.08
N THR A 36 -5.57 -12.51 -4.20
CA THR A 36 -5.41 -13.20 -5.47
C THR A 36 -6.22 -14.50 -5.48
N SER A 37 -6.92 -14.73 -6.58
CA SER A 37 -7.63 -15.96 -6.89
C SER A 37 -7.34 -16.35 -8.34
N ARG A 38 -7.76 -17.56 -8.74
CA ARG A 38 -7.60 -18.00 -10.13
C ARG A 38 -8.23 -17.05 -11.15
N SER A 39 -9.39 -16.47 -10.82
CA SER A 39 -10.16 -15.63 -11.74
C SER A 39 -9.83 -14.15 -11.64
N ALA A 40 -9.27 -13.70 -10.52
CA ALA A 40 -9.19 -12.28 -10.21
C ALA A 40 -8.06 -11.92 -9.25
N VAL A 41 -7.52 -10.72 -9.45
CA VAL A 41 -6.71 -9.99 -8.46
C VAL A 41 -7.55 -8.82 -7.97
N GLU A 42 -7.73 -8.73 -6.66
CA GLU A 42 -8.42 -7.63 -6.00
C GLU A 42 -7.42 -6.83 -5.18
N VAL A 43 -7.45 -5.51 -5.33
CA VAL A 43 -6.67 -4.58 -4.54
C VAL A 43 -7.63 -3.71 -3.75
N ASN A 44 -7.60 -3.86 -2.43
CA ASN A 44 -8.52 -3.21 -1.51
C ASN A 44 -7.78 -2.14 -0.72
N GLU A 45 -8.33 -0.93 -0.72
CA GLU A 45 -7.98 0.07 0.27
C GLU A 45 -8.86 -0.15 1.50
N LEU A 46 -8.23 -0.29 2.66
CA LEU A 46 -8.89 -0.55 3.93
C LEU A 46 -8.68 0.60 4.90
N THR A 47 -9.67 0.87 5.74
CA THR A 47 -9.48 1.66 6.97
C THR A 47 -8.56 0.94 7.96
N ARG A 48 -8.13 1.65 9.00
CA ARG A 48 -7.39 1.07 10.14
C ARG A 48 -8.12 -0.09 10.81
N THR A 49 -9.46 -0.08 10.80
CA THR A 49 -10.32 -1.13 11.35
C THR A 49 -10.64 -2.24 10.35
N GLY A 50 -10.07 -2.21 9.14
CA GLY A 50 -10.26 -3.24 8.12
C GLY A 50 -11.50 -3.07 7.23
N ARG A 51 -12.22 -1.94 7.32
CA ARG A 51 -13.36 -1.68 6.43
C ARG A 51 -12.86 -1.31 5.04
N VAL A 52 -13.38 -1.98 4.00
CA VAL A 52 -13.10 -1.64 2.60
C VAL A 52 -13.70 -0.28 2.26
N VAL A 53 -12.90 0.59 1.66
CA VAL A 53 -13.31 1.93 1.20
C VAL A 53 -13.16 2.12 -0.31
N ARG A 54 -12.33 1.30 -0.95
CA ARG A 54 -12.14 1.25 -2.40
C ARG A 54 -11.67 -0.15 -2.79
N THR A 55 -12.18 -0.65 -3.89
CA THR A 55 -11.77 -1.93 -4.49
C THR A 55 -11.45 -1.70 -5.96
N ALA A 56 -10.28 -2.16 -6.38
CA ALA A 56 -9.96 -2.38 -7.79
C ALA A 56 -9.93 -3.90 -8.02
N ARG A 57 -10.56 -4.35 -9.11
CA ARG A 57 -10.60 -5.77 -9.47
C ARG A 57 -10.14 -5.96 -10.91
N PHE A 58 -9.22 -6.88 -11.09
CA PHE A 58 -8.60 -7.22 -12.36
C PHE A 58 -8.90 -8.67 -12.70
N MET A 59 -9.07 -8.97 -13.99
CA MET A 59 -9.19 -10.37 -14.44
C MET A 59 -7.83 -11.04 -14.30
N GLY A 60 -7.74 -12.05 -13.43
CA GLY A 60 -6.49 -12.74 -13.10
C GLY A 60 -5.69 -13.16 -14.34
N PRO A 61 -6.32 -13.79 -15.35
CA PRO A 61 -5.62 -14.19 -16.58
C PRO A 61 -4.98 -13.05 -17.39
N ARG A 62 -5.34 -11.79 -17.13
CA ARG A 62 -4.75 -10.62 -17.81
C ARG A 62 -3.75 -9.87 -16.95
N VAL A 63 -3.59 -10.23 -15.67
CA VAL A 63 -2.60 -9.57 -14.82
C VAL A 63 -1.22 -10.10 -15.17
N LEU A 64 -0.34 -9.20 -15.61
CA LEU A 64 1.04 -9.48 -15.96
C LEU A 64 1.94 -9.45 -14.73
N ALA A 65 1.71 -8.47 -13.85
CA ALA A 65 2.45 -8.32 -12.60
C ALA A 65 1.64 -7.56 -11.54
N VAL A 66 1.97 -7.82 -10.28
CA VAL A 66 1.52 -7.06 -9.11
C VAL A 66 2.77 -6.70 -8.32
N VAL A 67 3.01 -5.41 -8.12
CA VAL A 67 4.18 -4.89 -7.41
C VAL A 67 3.71 -4.11 -6.21
N GLU A 68 4.17 -4.49 -5.02
CA GLU A 68 3.89 -3.77 -3.78
C GLU A 68 5.01 -2.77 -3.51
N HIS A 69 4.65 -1.51 -3.33
CA HIS A 69 5.55 -0.40 -3.03
C HIS A 69 5.31 0.10 -1.60
N PRO A 70 5.94 -0.52 -0.58
CA PRO A 70 5.84 -0.05 0.80
C PRO A 70 6.64 1.24 0.97
N VAL A 71 6.04 2.25 1.61
CA VAL A 71 6.79 3.45 2.00
C VAL A 71 7.64 3.11 3.20
N GLN A 72 8.93 3.40 3.12
CA GLN A 72 9.83 3.30 4.27
C GLN A 72 9.30 4.21 5.38
N GLU A 73 8.79 3.61 6.46
CA GLU A 73 8.58 4.34 7.70
C GLU A 73 9.96 4.88 8.09
N HIS A 74 10.09 6.22 8.17
CA HIS A 74 11.24 6.83 8.82
C HIS A 74 11.42 6.09 10.14
N GLU A 75 12.59 5.46 10.34
CA GLU A 75 12.98 5.04 11.68
C GLU A 75 12.71 6.22 12.61
N PRO A 76 12.01 6.03 13.74
CA PRO A 76 11.87 7.10 14.70
C PRO A 76 13.29 7.51 15.07
N THR A 77 13.70 8.71 14.63
CA THR A 77 14.99 9.28 15.00
C THR A 77 15.09 9.13 16.50
N ALA A 78 16.03 8.29 16.92
CA ALA A 78 16.16 7.89 18.30
C ALA A 78 16.29 9.15 19.14
N ARG A 79 15.23 9.47 19.89
CA ARG A 79 15.24 10.38 21.02
C ARG A 79 16.03 11.67 20.75
N GLU A 80 15.30 12.75 20.51
CA GLU A 80 15.46 13.86 21.44
C GLU A 80 15.33 13.25 22.85
N ARG A 81 16.45 12.82 23.43
CA ARG A 81 16.53 12.66 24.87
C ARG A 81 16.33 14.11 25.32
N PRO A 82 15.22 14.47 25.98
CA PRO A 82 15.30 15.69 26.75
C PRO A 82 16.48 15.44 27.68
N ALA A 83 17.45 16.34 27.66
CA ALA A 83 18.50 16.38 28.65
C ALA A 83 17.81 16.67 30.00
N LEU A 84 17.19 15.64 30.58
CA LEU A 84 16.69 15.66 31.93
C LEU A 84 17.91 15.44 32.82
N ALA A 85 18.57 16.54 33.13
CA ALA A 85 19.29 16.73 34.37
C ALA A 85 19.33 18.24 34.65
N ASP A 86 18.14 18.81 34.89
CA ASP A 86 18.05 19.72 36.02
C ASP A 86 18.23 18.88 37.30
N ARG A 87 18.88 19.45 38.32
CA ARG A 87 19.18 18.93 39.67
C ARG A 87 20.59 18.36 39.93
N ALA A 88 21.55 19.26 40.05
CA ALA A 88 22.34 19.43 41.28
C ALA A 88 22.64 20.95 41.33
N GLY A 89 22.19 21.70 42.33
CA GLY A 89 22.55 21.50 43.72
C GLY A 89 23.84 22.26 43.96
#